data_AF-A0A951B2C6-F1
#
_entry.id   AF-A0A951B2C6-F1
#
_cell.length_a   1.000
_cell.length_b   1.000
_cell.length_c   1.000
_cell.angle_alpha   90.00
_cell.angle_beta   90.00
_cell.angle_gamma   90.00
#
_symmetry.space_group_name_H-M   'P 1'
#
loop_
_entity.id
_entity.type
_entity.pdbx_description
1 polymer ?
#
loop_
_entity_poly.entity_id
_entity_poly.type
_entity_poly.pdbx_seq_one_letter_code
_entity_poly.pdbx_strand_id
1 'polypeptide(L)' 'MGQVVHGSATTTEAVRRAIQSSQESLRSLARRYGINPKTVA' A
#
# COMPACT_ATOMS: atom_id res chain seq x y z
N MET A 1 8.57 14.36 10.55
CA MET A 1 8.40 13.09 11.29
C MET A 1 8.95 11.99 10.40
N GLY A 2 10.09 11.39 10.75
CA GLY A 2 10.85 10.52 9.86
C GLY A 2 10.13 9.20 9.57
N GLN A 3 10.23 8.72 8.32
CA GLN A 3 9.73 7.42 7.89
C GLN A 3 10.52 6.32 8.59
N VAL A 4 10.10 5.92 9.79
CA VAL A 4 10.65 4.75 10.49
C VAL A 4 10.02 3.51 9.86
N VAL A 5 10.63 3.04 8.78
CA VAL A 5 10.26 1.78 8.12
C VAL A 5 11.17 0.67 8.63
N HIS A 6 10.55 -0.43 9.05
CA HIS A 6 11.28 -1.63 9.45
C HIS A 6 11.94 -2.28 8.22
N GLY A 7 13.08 -2.94 8.39
CA GLY A 7 13.83 -3.54 7.26
C GLY A 7 13.06 -4.60 6.45
N SER A 8 12.06 -5.24 7.06
CA SER A 8 11.14 -6.19 6.39
C SER A 8 9.79 -5.58 5.98
N ALA A 9 9.63 -4.26 6.07
CA ALA A 9 8.38 -3.62 5.67
C ALA A 9 8.25 -3.61 4.14
N THR A 10 7.35 -4.44 3.61
CA THR A 10 7.05 -4.49 2.17
C THR A 10 6.25 -3.27 1.69
N THR A 11 5.49 -2.64 2.59
CA THR A 11 4.63 -1.50 2.25
C THR A 11 5.27 -0.20 2.72
N THR A 12 5.76 0.60 1.77
CA THR A 12 6.32 1.93 2.05
C THR A 12 5.20 2.96 2.27
N GLU A 13 5.55 4.10 2.88
CA GLU A 13 4.59 5.18 3.10
C GLU A 13 4.02 5.72 1.78
N ALA A 14 4.81 5.70 0.70
CA ALA A 14 4.36 6.07 -0.64
C ALA A 14 3.24 5.14 -1.15
N VAL A 15 3.38 3.82 -1.00
CA VAL A 15 2.34 2.85 -1.38
C VAL A 15 1.10 3.02 -0.51
N ARG A 16 1.28 3.22 0.81
CA ARG A 16 0.17 3.47 1.73
C ARG A 16 -0.61 4.75 1.40
N ARG A 17 0.07 5.83 0.98
CA ARG A 17 -0.59 7.06 0.51
C ARG A 17 -1.30 6.86 -0.83
N ALA A 18 -0.68 6.15 -1.77
CA ALA A 18 -1.28 5.87 -3.06
C ALA A 18 -2.57 5.06 -2.94
N ILE A 19 -2.62 4.09 -2.01
CA ILE A 19 -3.83 3.31 -1.71
C ILE A 19 -4.92 4.21 -1.12
N GLN A 20 -4.60 5.01 -0.10
CA GLN A 20 -5.59 5.88 0.56
C GLN A 20 -6.14 7.00 -0.35
N SER A 21 -5.34 7.48 -1.29
CA SER A 21 -5.75 8.53 -2.23
C SER A 21 -6.44 7.99 -3.49
N SER A 22 -6.48 6.67 -3.68
CA SER A 22 -6.99 6.07 -4.90
C SER A 22 -8.47 5.76 -4.81
N GLN A 23 -9.20 6.05 -5.90
CA GLN A 23 -10.58 5.60 -6.11
C GLN A 23 -10.66 4.29 -6.92
N GLU A 24 -9.51 3.70 -7.30
CA GLU A 24 -9.50 2.40 -7.97
C GLU A 24 -10.03 1.29 -7.05
N SER A 25 -10.59 0.24 -7.66
CA SER A 25 -11.02 -0.94 -6.93
C SER A 25 -9.85 -1.60 -6.19
N LEU A 26 -10.12 -2.12 -4.98
CA LEU A 26 -9.16 -2.86 -4.16
C LEU A 26 -8.42 -3.97 -4.93
N ARG A 27 -9.09 -4.65 -5.87
CA ARG A 27 -8.47 -5.68 -6.73
C ARG A 27 -7.42 -5.12 -7.69
N SER A 28 -7.63 -3.91 -8.20
CA SER A 28 -6.68 -3.23 -9.10
C SER A 28 -5.43 -2.84 -8.33
N LEU A 29 -5.60 -2.21 -7.17
CA LEU A 29 -4.51 -1.82 -6.27
C LEU A 29 -3.71 -3.03 -5.77
N ALA A 30 -4.40 -4.11 -5.38
CA ALA A 30 -3.76 -5.37 -4.96
C ALA A 30 -2.87 -5.97 -6.07
N ARG A 31 -3.35 -5.99 -7.32
CA ARG A 31 -2.55 -6.46 -8.47
C ARG A 31 -1.37 -5.55 -8.77
N ARG A 32 -1.57 -4.23 -8.72
CA ARG A 32 -0.55 -3.23 -9.05
C ARG A 32 0.62 -3.25 -8.09
N TYR A 33 0.36 -3.45 -6.81
CA TYR A 33 1.38 -3.48 -5.76
C TYR A 33 1.77 -4.89 -5.31
N GLY A 34 1.15 -5.94 -5.87
CA GLY A 34 1.41 -7.33 -5.48
C GLY A 34 1.07 -7.64 -4.02
N ILE A 35 0.14 -6.88 -3.43
CA ILE A 35 -0.23 -6.98 -2.01
C ILE A 35 -1.58 -7.69 -1.85
N ASN A 36 -1.78 -8.33 -0.71
CA ASN A 36 -3.04 -8.99 -0.42
C ASN A 36 -4.18 -7.95 -0.39
N PRO A 37 -5.31 -8.14 -1.10
CA PRO A 37 -6.43 -7.20 -1.07
C PRO A 37 -6.95 -6.86 0.33
N LYS A 38 -6.81 -7.74 1.33
CA LYS A 38 -7.15 -7.41 2.73
C LYS A 38 -6.27 -6.32 3.34
N THR A 39 -5.11 -6.05 2.76
CA THR A 39 -4.14 -5.02 3.17
C THR A 39 -4.48 -3.66 2.56
N VAL A 40 -5.37 -3.63 1.56
CA VAL A 40 -5.84 -2.43 0.86
C VAL A 40 -7.10 -1.86 1.51
N ALA A 41 -7.89 -2.71 2.20
CA ALA A 41 -9.13 -2.37 2.89
C ALA A 41 -8.93 -1.75 4.27
#